data_AF-A0A1H7JLM1-F1
#
_entry.id   AF-A0A1H7JLM1-F1
#
_cell.length_a   1.000
_cell.length_b   1.000
_cell.length_c   1.000
_cell.angle_alpha   90.00
_cell.angle_beta   90.00
_cell.angle_gamma   90.00
#
_symmetry.space_group_name_H-M   'P 1'
#
loop_
_entity.id
_entity.type
_entity.pdbx_description
1 polymer ?
#
loop_
_entity_poly.entity_id
_entity_poly.type
_entity_poly.pdbx_seq_one_letter_code
_entity_poly.pdbx_strand_id
1 'polypeptide(L)'
;MKQFNLIGKLILKTLINIHDLLKAILVQNNAPNSCAQCAQASVKVLDNADIKIMLKIGDTKLYHLKKKKILKVYDLDGKDIYLENEVIEAIRNTLRDR
;
A
#
# COMPACT_ATOMS: atom_id res chain seq x y z
N MET A 1 -25.02 -41.71 39.32
CA MET A 1 -24.07 -40.60 39.09
C MET A 1 -23.57 -40.63 37.63
N LYS A 2 -24.33 -40.12 36.64
CA LYS A 2 -23.93 -40.16 35.20
C LYS A 2 -23.92 -38.80 34.47
N GLN A 3 -24.30 -37.70 35.14
CA GLN A 3 -24.46 -36.39 34.49
C GLN A 3 -23.16 -35.57 34.34
N PHE A 4 -22.08 -35.93 35.06
CA PHE A 4 -20.83 -35.15 35.04
C PHE A 4 -19.94 -35.40 33.80
N ASN A 5 -20.22 -36.42 32.99
CA ASN A 5 -19.36 -36.79 31.86
C ASN A 5 -19.69 -36.02 30.56
N LEU A 6 -20.93 -35.51 30.44
CA LEU A 6 -21.37 -34.83 29.23
C LEU A 6 -20.91 -33.36 29.18
N ILE A 7 -20.97 -32.67 30.32
CA ILE A 7 -20.53 -31.28 30.46
C ILE A 7 -19.00 -31.18 30.24
N GLY A 8 -18.22 -32.10 30.83
CA GLY A 8 -16.77 -32.13 30.64
C GLY A 8 -16.35 -32.33 29.17
N LYS A 9 -17.06 -33.19 28.43
CA LYS A 9 -16.83 -33.40 26.99
C LYS A 9 -17.22 -32.18 26.14
N LEU A 10 -18.27 -31.47 26.54
CA LEU A 10 -18.70 -30.27 25.84
C LEU A 10 -17.69 -29.14 26.03
N ILE A 11 -17.23 -28.92 27.27
CA ILE A 11 -16.22 -27.91 27.60
C ILE A 11 -14.90 -28.21 26.88
N LEU A 12 -14.47 -29.48 26.86
CA LEU A 12 -13.23 -29.88 26.18
C LEU A 12 -13.29 -29.68 24.66
N LYS A 13 -14.43 -30.00 24.02
CA LYS A 13 -14.63 -29.73 22.58
C LYS A 13 -14.59 -28.25 22.26
N THR A 14 -15.19 -27.41 23.09
CA THR A 14 -15.19 -25.96 22.89
C THR A 14 -13.78 -25.38 23.05
N LEU A 15 -13.02 -25.84 24.06
CA LEU A 15 -11.63 -25.42 24.28
C LEU A 15 -10.70 -25.78 23.11
N ILE A 16 -10.83 -26.98 22.56
CA ILE A 16 -10.04 -27.41 21.39
C ILE A 16 -10.37 -26.53 20.18
N ASN A 17 -11.66 -26.25 19.95
CA ASN A 17 -12.11 -25.43 18.83
C ASN A 17 -11.60 -23.98 18.92
N ILE A 18 -11.61 -23.40 20.13
CA ILE A 18 -11.05 -22.07 20.39
C ILE A 18 -9.53 -22.05 20.12
N HIS A 19 -8.80 -23.09 20.52
CA HIS A 19 -7.36 -23.17 20.29
C HIS A 19 -7.01 -23.33 18.80
N ASP A 20 -7.79 -24.11 18.04
CA ASP A 20 -7.63 -24.21 16.58
C ASP A 20 -8.00 -22.90 15.86
N LEU A 21 -9.03 -22.19 16.32
CA LEU A 21 -9.36 -20.84 15.82
C LEU A 21 -8.24 -19.84 16.09
N LEU A 22 -7.62 -19.87 17.28
CA LEU A 22 -6.47 -19.03 17.63
C LEU A 22 -5.25 -19.33 16.76
N LYS A 23 -4.98 -20.61 16.45
CA LYS A 23 -3.92 -20.99 15.51
C LYS A 23 -4.17 -20.50 14.09
N ALA A 24 -5.41 -20.60 13.59
CA ALA A 24 -5.76 -20.10 12.26
C ALA A 24 -5.55 -18.57 12.12
N ILE A 25 -5.89 -17.80 13.16
CA ILE A 25 -5.69 -16.34 13.20
C ILE A 25 -4.19 -15.97 13.25
N LEU A 26 -3.38 -16.72 14.01
CA LEU A 26 -1.93 -16.47 14.09
C LEU A 26 -1.19 -16.81 12.79
N VAL A 27 -1.68 -17.76 11.99
CA VAL A 27 -1.08 -18.12 10.70
C VAL A 27 -1.32 -17.06 9.62
N GLN A 28 -2.45 -16.34 9.65
CA GLN A 28 -2.70 -15.23 8.72
C GLN A 28 -1.76 -14.02 8.92
N ASN A 29 -1.21 -13.86 10.13
CA ASN A 29 -0.26 -12.79 10.44
C ASN A 29 1.21 -13.16 10.20
N ASN A 30 1.49 -14.45 9.91
CA ASN A 30 2.86 -14.97 9.72
C ASN A 30 3.09 -15.68 8.38
N ALA A 31 2.10 -15.69 7.48
CA ALA A 31 2.41 -15.88 6.07
C ALA A 31 3.38 -14.75 5.67
N PRO A 32 4.40 -14.99 4.83
CA PRO A 32 5.12 -13.90 4.19
C PRO A 32 4.08 -13.18 3.34
N ASN A 33 3.47 -12.17 3.95
CA ASN A 33 2.72 -11.17 3.29
C ASN A 33 3.62 -10.72 2.14
N SER A 34 3.21 -11.03 0.92
CA SER A 34 3.64 -10.33 -0.28
C SER A 34 3.29 -8.83 -0.21
N CYS A 35 2.70 -8.40 0.92
CA CYS A 35 2.68 -7.04 1.44
C CYS A 35 3.43 -6.95 2.78
N ALA A 36 4.71 -7.31 2.84
CA ALA A 36 5.63 -6.86 3.91
C ALA A 36 6.01 -5.37 3.72
N GLN A 37 5.39 -4.71 2.74
CA GLN A 37 5.56 -3.30 2.40
C GLN A 37 4.26 -2.48 2.49
N CYS A 38 3.24 -2.97 3.17
CA CYS A 38 2.25 -2.06 3.78
C CYS A 38 2.82 -1.44 5.07
N ALA A 39 4.12 -1.09 5.04
CA ALA A 39 4.54 0.10 5.74
C ALA A 39 3.58 1.20 5.28
N GLN A 40 3.10 2.02 6.20
CA GLN A 40 2.41 3.25 5.88
C GLN A 40 3.39 4.14 5.11
N ALA A 41 3.58 3.86 3.82
CA ALA A 41 4.26 4.73 2.89
C ALA A 41 3.32 5.92 2.80
N SER A 42 3.60 6.97 3.56
CA SER A 42 2.89 8.23 3.43
C SER A 42 2.97 8.62 1.97
N VAL A 43 1.87 8.45 1.24
CA VAL A 43 1.80 8.79 -0.17
C VAL A 43 1.85 10.31 -0.23
N LYS A 44 3.03 10.84 -0.54
CA LYS A 44 3.21 12.27 -0.65
C LYS A 44 2.60 12.75 -1.96
N VAL A 45 1.67 13.67 -1.81
CA VAL A 45 0.97 14.33 -2.90
C VAL A 45 1.70 15.62 -3.22
N LEU A 46 1.98 15.85 -4.50
CA LEU A 46 2.75 16.99 -5.00
C LEU A 46 1.90 17.81 -5.96
N ASP A 47 2.10 19.12 -5.97
CA ASP A 47 1.54 20.02 -6.99
C ASP A 47 2.57 20.40 -8.07
N ASN A 48 2.18 21.27 -9.00
CA ASN A 48 3.08 21.77 -10.05
C ASN A 48 4.32 22.50 -9.50
N ALA A 49 4.21 23.21 -8.37
CA ALA A 49 5.34 23.92 -7.77
C ALA A 49 6.32 22.92 -7.13
N ASP A 50 5.79 21.92 -6.42
CA ASP A 50 6.58 20.85 -5.83
C ASP A 50 7.38 20.07 -6.87
N ILE A 51 6.75 19.70 -8.00
CA ILE A 51 7.44 19.01 -9.11
C ILE A 51 8.57 19.86 -9.68
N LYS A 52 8.35 21.17 -9.85
CA LYS A 52 9.39 22.09 -10.36
C LYS A 52 10.58 22.14 -9.41
N ILE A 53 10.34 22.17 -8.11
CA ILE A 53 11.39 22.16 -7.07
C ILE A 53 12.12 20.81 -7.07
N MET A 54 11.36 19.71 -7.01
CA MET A 54 11.88 18.34 -6.93
C MET A 54 12.78 18.00 -8.13
N LEU A 55 12.36 18.38 -9.34
CA LEU A 55 13.09 18.07 -10.57
C LEU A 55 14.05 19.17 -11.01
N LYS A 56 14.06 20.30 -10.31
CA LYS A 56 14.82 21.51 -10.68
C LYS A 56 14.54 21.94 -12.12
N ILE A 57 13.25 22.01 -12.47
CA ILE A 57 12.77 22.38 -13.81
C ILE A 57 11.87 23.61 -13.77
N GLY A 58 11.83 24.35 -14.89
CA GLY A 58 10.87 25.43 -15.11
C GLY A 58 9.58 24.96 -15.80
N ASP A 59 8.61 25.87 -15.90
CA ASP A 59 7.26 25.61 -16.45
C ASP A 59 7.29 25.03 -17.86
N THR A 60 8.16 25.53 -18.75
CA THR A 60 8.30 25.00 -20.11
C THR A 60 8.65 23.52 -20.09
N LYS A 61 9.59 23.09 -19.24
CA LYS A 61 9.97 21.67 -19.15
C LYS A 61 8.85 20.83 -18.56
N LEU A 62 8.18 21.31 -17.52
CA LEU A 62 7.03 20.62 -16.93
C LEU A 62 5.90 20.43 -17.96
N TYR A 63 5.59 21.46 -18.76
CA TYR A 63 4.64 21.36 -19.86
C TYR A 63 5.01 20.26 -20.87
N HIS A 64 6.29 20.15 -21.23
CA HIS A 64 6.74 19.08 -22.13
C HIS A 64 6.61 17.69 -21.50
N LEU A 65 6.90 17.53 -20.21
CA LEU A 65 6.73 16.26 -19.50
C LEU A 65 5.26 15.83 -19.47
N LYS A 66 4.33 16.77 -19.21
CA LYS A 66 2.88 16.55 -19.28
C LYS A 66 2.45 16.14 -20.69
N LYS A 67 2.85 16.91 -21.69
CA LYS A 67 2.49 16.66 -23.10
C LYS A 67 2.98 15.30 -23.59
N LYS A 68 4.17 14.88 -23.16
CA LYS A 68 4.75 13.56 -23.47
C LYS A 68 4.18 12.43 -22.62
N LYS A 69 3.28 12.71 -21.66
CA LYS A 69 2.70 11.74 -20.72
C LYS A 69 3.75 10.93 -19.95
N ILE A 70 4.89 11.56 -19.66
CA ILE A 70 5.94 10.93 -18.84
C ILE A 70 5.48 10.87 -17.39
N LEU A 71 4.89 11.95 -16.90
CA LEU A 71 4.30 12.02 -15.56
C LEU A 71 2.80 11.70 -15.64
N LYS A 72 2.33 10.90 -14.69
CA LYS A 72 0.90 10.68 -14.48
C LYS A 72 0.33 11.88 -13.72
N VAL A 73 -0.68 12.50 -14.31
CA VAL A 73 -1.33 13.70 -13.77
C VAL A 73 -2.73 13.31 -13.30
N TYR A 74 -3.07 13.69 -12.08
CA TYR A 74 -4.42 13.60 -11.55
C TYR A 74 -5.01 15.01 -11.47
N ASP A 75 -6.27 15.13 -11.88
CA ASP A 75 -7.03 16.36 -11.65
C ASP A 75 -7.71 16.26 -10.29
N LEU A 76 -7.47 17.25 -9.43
CA LEU A 76 -8.18 17.41 -8.16
C LEU A 76 -8.62 18.87 -8.03
N ASP A 77 -9.92 19.11 -8.13
CA ASP A 77 -10.52 20.44 -8.09
C ASP A 77 -9.87 21.43 -9.11
N GLY A 78 -9.57 20.95 -10.32
CA GLY A 78 -8.95 21.75 -11.37
C GLY A 78 -7.46 22.05 -11.16
N LYS A 79 -6.82 21.37 -10.21
CA LYS A 79 -5.37 21.42 -9.98
C LYS A 79 -4.71 20.12 -10.44
N ASP A 80 -3.57 20.27 -11.10
CA ASP A 80 -2.71 19.15 -11.44
C ASP A 80 -1.97 18.64 -10.20
N ILE A 81 -2.24 17.38 -9.86
CA ILE A 81 -1.69 16.67 -8.71
C ILE A 81 -0.89 15.45 -9.18
N TYR A 82 0.16 15.13 -8.42
CA TYR A 82 1.07 14.03 -8.69
C TYR A 82 1.33 13.23 -7.41
N LEU A 83 1.61 11.94 -7.58
CA LEU A 83 2.09 11.09 -6.50
C LEU A 83 3.62 10.99 -6.59
N GLU A 84 4.32 11.32 -5.51
CA GLU A 84 5.80 11.35 -5.49
C GLU A 84 6.42 10.04 -5.97
N ASN A 85 5.88 8.90 -5.55
CA ASN A 85 6.37 7.58 -5.95
C ASN A 85 6.26 7.34 -7.46
N GLU A 86 5.12 7.68 -8.06
CA GLU A 86 4.90 7.52 -9.51
C GLU A 86 5.82 8.45 -10.31
N VAL A 87 6.08 9.65 -9.81
CA VAL A 87 7.03 10.60 -10.42
C VAL A 87 8.45 10.04 -10.40
N ILE A 88 8.91 9.52 -9.25
CA ILE A 88 10.25 8.91 -9.12
C ILE A 88 10.38 7.71 -10.06
N GLU A 89 9.39 6.84 -10.12
CA GLU A 89 9.39 5.67 -11.01
C GLU A 89 9.42 6.07 -12.49
N ALA A 90 8.60 7.04 -12.89
CA ALA A 90 8.57 7.53 -14.27
C ALA A 90 9.94 8.07 -14.71
N ILE A 91 10.61 8.82 -13.85
CA ILE A 91 11.93 9.37 -14.14
C ILE A 91 12.97 8.26 -14.21
N ARG A 92 12.95 7.32 -13.25
CA ARG A 92 13.86 6.17 -13.24
C ARG A 92 13.74 5.35 -14.53
N ASN A 93 12.52 5.11 -15.01
CA ASN A 93 12.28 4.40 -16.26
C ASN A 93 12.80 5.18 -17.47
N THR A 94 12.57 6.50 -17.50
CA THR A 94 13.08 7.37 -18.57
C THR A 94 14.62 7.37 -18.66
N LEU A 95 15.32 7.16 -17.54
CA LEU A 95 16.78 7.05 -17.50
C LEU A 95 17.29 5.67 -17.93
N ARG A 96 16.49 4.61 -17.81
CA ARG A 96 16.85 3.24 -18.19
C ARG A 96 16.74 2.98 -19.69
N ASP A 97 15.87 3.71 -20.38
CA ASP A 97 15.67 3.61 -21.83
C ASP A 97 16.70 4.41 -22.67
N ARG A 98 17.75 4.96 -22.04
CA ARG A 98 18.86 5.66 -22.71
C ARG A 98 20.15 4.86 -22.63
#